data_AF-A0A9D0QUD4-F1
#
_entry.id   AF-A0A9D0QUD4-F1
#
_cell.length_a   1.000
_cell.length_b   1.000
_cell.length_c   1.000
_cell.angle_alpha   90.00
_cell.angle_beta   90.00
_cell.angle_gamma   90.00
#
_symmetry.space_group_name_H-M   'P 1'
#
loop_
_entity.id
_entity.type
_entity.pdbx_description
1 polymer ?
#
loop_
_entity_poly.entity_id
_entity_poly.type
_entity_poly.pdbx_seq_one_letter_code
_entity_poly.pdbx_strand_id
1 'polypeptide(L)'
;MNISGKISWWKYTGGAFLAATALITAIASAESEPVPSSERIVITNQSIGGINAATPFTRDAIATALPGYEIVEGYVDPEARQHMIFKAQKGGKISLRIYPDAKKGRVMSVVVSDSAATPVIGTAFSRIYAKASAGSCRAGQGKMSGKVFCIAPAALNVIYVFTGKSGGQGGELPPDEVLADWKVSEIVWQPM
;
A
#
# COMPACT_ATOMS: atom_id res chain seq x y z
N MET A 1 51.54 42.67 52.50
CA MET A 1 52.98 42.63 52.22
C MET A 1 53.17 42.44 50.73
N ASN A 2 54.00 43.28 50.13
CA ASN A 2 54.38 43.29 48.72
C ASN A 2 55.30 42.10 48.36
N ILE A 3 55.75 42.06 47.10
CA ILE A 3 56.87 41.30 46.47
C ILE A 3 56.36 40.07 45.66
N SER A 4 56.21 40.13 44.33
CA SER A 4 57.17 40.31 43.22
C SER A 4 58.03 39.10 42.86
N GLY A 5 57.96 38.72 41.58
CA GLY A 5 59.04 38.08 40.81
C GLY A 5 58.99 36.54 40.76
N LYS A 6 59.45 35.86 39.71
CA LYS A 6 60.13 36.23 38.45
C LYS A 6 59.99 35.04 37.49
N ILE A 7 60.04 35.37 36.20
CA ILE A 7 60.12 34.50 35.03
C ILE A 7 61.40 33.64 35.06
N SER A 8 61.34 32.40 34.56
CA SER A 8 62.50 31.77 33.93
C SER A 8 62.10 30.76 32.87
N TRP A 9 62.55 31.04 31.65
CA TRP A 9 62.45 30.18 30.47
C TRP A 9 63.67 29.26 30.43
N TRP A 10 63.46 27.95 30.46
CA TRP A 10 64.47 27.00 30.00
C TRP A 10 63.85 26.08 28.96
N LYS A 11 64.53 26.06 27.83
CA LYS A 11 64.27 25.27 26.64
C LYS A 11 64.28 23.80 27.00
N TYR A 12 63.23 23.07 26.68
CA TYR A 12 63.33 21.63 26.45
C TYR A 12 62.90 21.31 25.02
N THR A 13 63.92 20.95 24.28
CA THR A 13 63.94 20.38 22.95
C THR A 13 63.25 19.02 22.92
N GLY A 14 62.47 18.79 21.87
CA GLY A 14 62.35 17.48 21.23
C GLY A 14 61.65 16.38 22.03
N GLY A 15 60.34 16.24 21.81
CA GLY A 15 59.60 15.04 22.15
C GLY A 15 58.36 14.98 21.28
N ALA A 16 58.39 14.14 20.24
CA ALA A 16 57.27 13.90 19.36
C ALA A 16 56.07 13.39 20.16
N PHE A 17 55.07 14.24 20.37
CA PHE A 17 53.76 13.80 20.85
C PHE A 17 52.95 13.32 19.64
N LEU A 18 52.76 12.01 19.58
CA LEU A 18 51.81 11.36 18.68
C LEU A 18 50.43 11.99 18.89
N ALA A 19 49.92 12.64 17.85
CA ALA A 19 48.55 13.11 17.80
C ALA A 19 47.61 11.90 17.79
N ALA A 20 46.98 11.60 18.92
CA ALA A 20 45.85 10.69 18.95
C ALA A 20 44.65 11.39 18.31
N THR A 21 44.45 11.17 17.01
CA THR A 21 43.23 11.58 16.31
C THR A 21 42.05 10.77 16.86
N ALA A 22 41.24 11.39 17.72
CA ALA A 22 39.93 10.87 18.08
C ALA A 22 39.04 10.94 16.84
N LEU A 23 38.86 9.80 16.15
CA LEU A 23 37.82 9.62 15.14
C LEU A 23 36.48 9.63 15.87
N ILE A 24 35.82 10.80 15.88
CA ILE A 24 34.40 10.88 16.25
C ILE A 24 33.63 10.26 15.08
N THR A 25 33.30 8.98 15.19
CA THR A 25 32.31 8.35 14.33
C THR A 25 30.95 8.95 14.65
N ALA A 26 30.51 9.91 13.84
CA ALA A 26 29.13 10.32 13.81
C ALA A 26 28.29 9.10 13.39
N ILE A 27 27.66 8.44 14.36
CA ILE A 27 26.53 7.56 14.13
C ILE A 27 25.42 8.45 13.59
N ALA A 28 25.28 8.48 12.26
CA ALA A 28 24.10 9.00 11.59
C ALA A 28 22.92 8.15 12.09
N SER A 29 22.19 8.69 13.06
CA SER A 29 20.88 8.19 13.42
C SER A 29 20.04 8.29 12.16
N ALA A 30 19.75 7.15 11.54
CA ALA A 30 18.79 7.08 10.45
C ALA A 30 17.40 7.35 11.06
N GLU A 31 17.10 8.63 11.25
CA GLU A 31 15.76 9.12 11.47
C GLU A 31 14.95 8.61 10.28
N SER A 32 14.04 7.68 10.52
CA SER A 32 13.12 7.21 9.49
C SER A 32 12.27 8.39 9.03
N GLU A 33 12.64 9.01 7.91
CA GLU A 33 11.84 10.09 7.36
C GLU A 33 10.41 9.59 7.10
N PRO A 34 9.38 10.36 7.50
CA PRO A 34 8.00 9.98 7.25
C PRO A 34 7.77 9.95 5.74
N VAL A 35 7.43 8.77 5.21
CA VAL A 35 7.09 8.58 3.80
C VAL A 35 6.04 9.62 3.38
N PRO A 36 6.30 10.45 2.36
CA PRO A 36 5.40 11.52 1.98
C PRO A 36 4.02 10.97 1.59
N SER A 37 2.98 11.59 2.11
CA SER A 37 1.57 11.19 1.98
C SER A 37 1.02 11.16 0.55
N SER A 38 1.79 11.55 -0.47
CA SER A 38 1.40 11.54 -1.89
C SER A 38 1.46 10.15 -2.55
N GLU A 39 1.94 9.13 -1.85
CA GLU A 39 1.99 7.75 -2.39
C GLU A 39 0.75 6.92 -2.08
N ARG A 40 -0.16 7.43 -1.23
CA ARG A 40 -1.35 6.67 -0.81
C ARG A 40 -2.54 6.94 -1.70
N ILE A 41 -3.09 5.87 -2.27
CA ILE A 41 -4.38 5.91 -2.96
C ILE A 41 -5.49 5.94 -1.91
N VAL A 42 -6.20 7.07 -1.84
CA VAL A 42 -7.40 7.18 -1.01
C VAL A 42 -8.57 6.53 -1.75
N ILE A 43 -9.31 5.68 -1.03
CA ILE A 43 -10.50 5.00 -1.53
C ILE A 43 -11.69 5.55 -0.75
N THR A 44 -12.69 6.03 -1.46
CA THR A 44 -13.94 6.56 -0.91
C THR A 44 -15.13 5.92 -1.63
N ASN A 45 -16.34 6.29 -1.22
CA ASN A 45 -17.54 5.92 -1.94
C ASN A 45 -17.61 6.54 -3.36
N GLN A 46 -16.96 7.68 -3.59
CA GLN A 46 -17.06 8.42 -4.84
C GLN A 46 -15.87 8.20 -5.77
N SER A 47 -14.70 7.87 -5.22
CA SER A 47 -13.48 7.77 -6.01
C SER A 47 -12.41 6.86 -5.42
N ILE A 48 -11.48 6.50 -6.29
CA ILE A 48 -10.21 5.87 -5.95
C ILE A 48 -9.05 6.63 -6.61
N GLY A 49 -8.23 7.29 -5.79
CA GLY A 49 -7.25 8.27 -6.29
C GLY A 49 -7.96 9.47 -6.91
N GLY A 50 -8.20 9.42 -8.21
CA GLY A 50 -9.07 10.34 -8.94
C GLY A 50 -10.08 9.66 -9.87
N ILE A 51 -10.08 8.32 -9.96
CA ILE A 51 -11.06 7.58 -10.77
C ILE A 51 -12.41 7.63 -10.07
N ASN A 52 -13.47 7.94 -10.80
CA ASN A 52 -14.85 8.00 -10.30
C ASN A 52 -15.85 7.46 -11.35
N ALA A 53 -17.15 7.54 -11.06
CA ALA A 53 -18.22 7.08 -11.97
C ALA A 53 -18.24 7.78 -13.34
N ALA A 54 -17.60 8.96 -13.43
CA ALA A 54 -17.47 9.75 -14.65
C ALA A 54 -16.31 9.35 -15.55
N THR A 55 -15.31 8.64 -15.03
CA THR A 55 -14.06 8.38 -15.72
C THR A 55 -14.26 7.51 -16.97
N PRO A 56 -13.96 8.03 -18.18
CA PRO A 56 -13.92 7.23 -19.39
C PRO A 56 -12.90 6.09 -19.27
N PHE A 57 -13.20 4.95 -19.88
CA PHE A 57 -12.26 3.83 -19.95
C PHE A 57 -11.25 4.05 -21.07
N THR A 58 -10.39 5.07 -20.92
CA THR A 58 -9.31 5.38 -21.84
C THR A 58 -8.00 5.55 -21.08
N ARG A 59 -6.87 5.26 -21.73
CA ARG A 59 -5.54 5.39 -21.13
C ARG A 59 -5.30 6.79 -20.56
N ASP A 60 -5.62 7.82 -21.35
CA ASP A 60 -5.35 9.22 -20.98
C ASP A 60 -6.22 9.69 -19.82
N ALA A 61 -7.50 9.33 -19.79
CA ALA A 61 -8.40 9.68 -18.69
C ALA A 61 -7.95 9.00 -17.38
N ILE A 62 -7.52 7.74 -17.46
CA ILE A 62 -7.03 6.99 -16.31
C ILE A 62 -5.67 7.54 -15.83
N ALA A 63 -4.76 7.86 -16.74
CA ALA A 63 -3.46 8.44 -16.41
C ALA A 63 -3.62 9.82 -15.74
N THR A 64 -4.57 10.62 -16.22
CA THR A 64 -4.93 11.92 -15.61
C THR A 64 -5.49 11.73 -14.19
N ALA A 65 -6.32 10.71 -14.00
CA ALA A 65 -6.92 10.40 -12.70
C ALA A 65 -5.94 9.79 -11.69
N LEU A 66 -4.86 9.17 -12.16
CA LEU A 66 -3.84 8.50 -11.34
C LEU A 66 -2.44 9.05 -11.65
N PRO A 67 -2.16 10.32 -11.30
CA PRO A 67 -0.86 10.92 -11.57
C PRO A 67 0.28 10.12 -10.91
N GLY A 68 1.36 9.94 -11.67
CA GLY A 68 2.53 9.17 -11.24
C GLY A 68 2.41 7.65 -11.39
N TYR A 69 1.28 7.13 -11.90
CA TYR A 69 1.17 5.75 -12.35
C TYR A 69 1.44 5.65 -13.85
N GLU A 70 2.18 4.62 -14.25
CA GLU A 70 2.24 4.19 -15.64
C GLU A 70 1.00 3.33 -15.93
N ILE A 71 0.25 3.68 -16.97
CA ILE A 71 -0.95 2.96 -17.39
C ILE A 71 -0.60 2.07 -18.57
N VAL A 72 -0.70 0.76 -18.39
CA VAL A 72 -0.42 -0.26 -19.42
C VAL A 72 -1.65 -1.09 -19.71
N GLU A 73 -1.75 -1.61 -20.92
CA GLU A 73 -2.84 -2.53 -21.29
C GLU A 73 -2.60 -3.93 -20.74
N GLY A 74 -3.69 -4.64 -20.48
CA GLY A 74 -3.67 -6.02 -20.08
C GLY A 74 -4.96 -6.72 -20.44
N TYR A 75 -5.03 -8.01 -20.09
CA TYR A 75 -6.20 -8.84 -20.33
C TYR A 75 -6.49 -9.64 -19.06
N VAL A 76 -7.78 -9.91 -18.80
CA VAL A 76 -8.19 -10.81 -17.71
C VAL A 76 -7.69 -12.23 -17.99
N ASP A 77 -7.80 -12.66 -19.24
CA ASP A 77 -7.18 -13.87 -19.76
C ASP A 77 -6.06 -13.47 -20.74
N PRO A 78 -4.80 -13.48 -20.30
CA PRO A 78 -3.67 -13.11 -21.14
C PRO A 78 -3.46 -14.06 -22.33
N GLU A 79 -3.77 -15.35 -22.18
CA GLU A 79 -3.55 -16.36 -23.21
C GLU A 79 -4.58 -16.20 -24.33
N ALA A 80 -5.86 -16.06 -23.96
CA ALA A 80 -6.94 -15.83 -24.91
C ALA A 80 -7.00 -14.39 -25.43
N ARG A 81 -6.25 -13.46 -24.83
CA ARG A 81 -6.34 -11.99 -25.06
C ARG A 81 -7.79 -11.48 -24.98
N GLN A 82 -8.55 -12.02 -24.03
CA GLN A 82 -9.94 -11.67 -23.83
C GLN A 82 -10.10 -10.74 -22.62
N HIS A 83 -11.11 -9.87 -22.72
CA HIS A 83 -11.45 -8.87 -21.70
C HIS A 83 -10.26 -7.94 -21.39
N MET A 84 -10.01 -6.99 -22.29
CA MET A 84 -9.00 -5.95 -22.10
C MET A 84 -9.29 -5.13 -20.85
N ILE A 85 -8.24 -4.86 -20.07
CA ILE A 85 -8.23 -4.03 -18.87
C ILE A 85 -7.04 -3.06 -18.94
N PHE A 86 -7.07 -2.01 -18.13
CA PHE A 86 -5.85 -1.24 -17.83
C PHE A 86 -5.23 -1.71 -16.52
N LYS A 87 -3.91 -1.64 -16.45
CA LYS A 87 -3.12 -1.87 -15.24
C LYS A 87 -2.38 -0.57 -14.92
N ALA A 88 -2.46 -0.13 -13.67
CA ALA A 88 -1.69 1.00 -13.18
C ALA A 88 -0.50 0.46 -12.37
N GLN A 89 0.71 0.85 -12.76
CA GLN A 89 1.95 0.35 -12.15
C GLN A 89 2.92 1.48 -11.78
N LYS A 90 3.77 1.20 -10.80
CA LYS A 90 4.93 2.03 -10.42
C LYS A 90 6.15 1.12 -10.28
N GLY A 91 7.26 1.47 -10.92
CA GLY A 91 8.48 0.65 -10.90
C GLY A 91 8.26 -0.80 -11.36
N GLY A 92 7.37 -1.02 -12.34
CA GLY A 92 7.01 -2.35 -12.85
C GLY A 92 6.10 -3.19 -11.95
N LYS A 93 5.71 -2.68 -10.77
CA LYS A 93 4.79 -3.35 -9.84
C LYS A 93 3.35 -2.90 -10.12
N ILE A 94 2.47 -3.85 -10.45
CA ILE A 94 1.06 -3.55 -10.73
C ILE A 94 0.32 -3.33 -9.41
N SER A 95 -0.15 -2.11 -9.20
CA SER A 95 -0.90 -1.72 -8.01
C SER A 95 -2.41 -1.84 -8.19
N LEU A 96 -2.90 -1.55 -9.40
CA LEU A 96 -4.33 -1.55 -9.71
C LEU A 96 -4.63 -2.24 -11.05
N ARG A 97 -5.77 -2.93 -11.10
CA ARG A 97 -6.42 -3.39 -12.33
C ARG A 97 -7.74 -2.65 -12.50
N ILE A 98 -7.98 -2.13 -13.69
CA ILE A 98 -9.10 -1.25 -13.99
C ILE A 98 -9.93 -1.90 -15.09
N TYR A 99 -11.20 -2.13 -14.80
CA TYR A 99 -12.12 -2.91 -15.62
C TYR A 99 -13.13 -2.00 -16.32
N PRO A 100 -13.38 -2.22 -17.62
CA PRO A 100 -14.42 -1.52 -18.35
C PRO A 100 -15.83 -1.99 -17.98
N ASP A 101 -16.81 -1.15 -18.25
CA ASP A 101 -18.20 -1.57 -18.39
C ASP A 101 -18.42 -2.43 -19.66
N ALA A 102 -19.61 -2.99 -19.82
CA ALA A 102 -19.90 -3.88 -20.96
C ALA A 102 -19.69 -3.21 -22.33
N LYS A 103 -19.89 -1.88 -22.41
CA LYS A 103 -19.68 -1.08 -23.62
C LYS A 103 -18.24 -0.60 -23.79
N LYS A 104 -17.36 -0.82 -22.81
CA LYS A 104 -15.98 -0.32 -22.75
C LYS A 104 -15.87 1.20 -22.85
N GLY A 105 -16.90 1.92 -22.43
CA GLY A 105 -16.94 3.37 -22.41
C GLY A 105 -16.49 3.96 -21.08
N ARG A 106 -16.67 3.24 -19.97
CA ARG A 106 -16.43 3.77 -18.61
C ARG A 106 -15.76 2.75 -17.71
N VAL A 107 -15.10 3.25 -16.66
CA VAL A 107 -14.60 2.39 -15.58
C VAL A 107 -15.78 1.82 -14.80
N MET A 108 -15.83 0.50 -14.68
CA MET A 108 -16.85 -0.25 -13.93
C MET A 108 -16.32 -0.80 -12.60
N SER A 109 -15.03 -1.11 -12.54
CA SER A 109 -14.42 -1.59 -11.30
C SER A 109 -12.93 -1.31 -11.29
N VAL A 110 -12.41 -1.05 -10.09
CA VAL A 110 -10.98 -0.96 -9.83
C VAL A 110 -10.63 -1.95 -8.73
N VAL A 111 -9.64 -2.80 -8.99
CA VAL A 111 -9.11 -3.77 -8.03
C VAL A 111 -7.70 -3.35 -7.65
N VAL A 112 -7.50 -3.07 -6.37
CA VAL A 112 -6.20 -2.75 -5.77
C VAL A 112 -5.60 -4.03 -5.19
N SER A 113 -4.37 -4.34 -5.56
CA SER A 113 -3.64 -5.52 -5.04
C SER A 113 -2.31 -5.16 -4.38
N ASP A 114 -1.80 -3.97 -4.64
CA ASP A 114 -0.43 -3.64 -4.23
C ASP A 114 -0.21 -2.13 -4.17
N SER A 115 -0.88 -1.46 -3.24
CA SER A 115 -0.67 -0.04 -2.99
C SER A 115 -0.78 0.28 -1.52
N ALA A 116 -0.23 1.43 -1.14
CA ALA A 116 -0.48 2.05 0.15
C ALA A 116 -1.91 2.64 0.22
N ALA A 117 -2.92 1.84 -0.14
CA ALA A 117 -4.33 2.15 0.04
C ALA A 117 -4.70 2.10 1.54
N THR A 118 -5.87 2.65 1.88
CA THR A 118 -6.45 2.50 3.22
C THR A 118 -7.76 1.71 3.12
N PRO A 119 -7.91 0.57 3.82
CA PRO A 119 -6.91 -0.12 4.64
C PRO A 119 -5.73 -0.61 3.79
N VAL A 120 -4.57 -0.78 4.42
CA VAL A 120 -3.37 -1.24 3.73
C VAL A 120 -3.55 -2.71 3.34
N ILE A 121 -3.14 -3.09 2.15
CA ILE A 121 -3.04 -4.51 1.77
C ILE A 121 -2.18 -5.23 2.83
N GLY A 122 -2.68 -6.35 3.35
CA GLY A 122 -2.07 -7.07 4.47
C GLY A 122 -2.69 -6.78 5.84
N THR A 123 -3.59 -5.81 5.95
CA THR A 123 -4.31 -5.52 7.20
C THR A 123 -5.10 -6.75 7.65
N ALA A 124 -4.96 -7.13 8.92
CA ALA A 124 -5.70 -8.27 9.48
C ALA A 124 -7.20 -7.95 9.61
N PHE A 125 -8.05 -8.94 9.38
CA PHE A 125 -9.50 -8.84 9.51
C PHE A 125 -9.93 -8.27 10.86
N SER A 126 -9.34 -8.77 11.95
CA SER A 126 -9.62 -8.34 13.33
C SER A 126 -9.33 -6.86 13.60
N ARG A 127 -8.57 -6.19 12.73
CA ARG A 127 -8.33 -4.73 12.81
C ARG A 127 -9.45 -3.91 12.17
N ILE A 128 -10.30 -4.52 11.35
CA ILE A 128 -11.36 -3.85 10.58
C ILE A 128 -12.73 -4.27 11.11
N TYR A 129 -12.94 -5.55 11.38
CA TYR A 129 -14.21 -6.11 11.83
C TYR A 129 -14.04 -6.94 13.10
N ALA A 130 -14.99 -6.82 14.02
CA ALA A 130 -15.08 -7.72 15.17
C ALA A 130 -15.66 -9.10 14.79
N LYS A 131 -16.57 -9.13 13.80
CA LYS A 131 -17.24 -10.33 13.29
C LYS A 131 -17.54 -10.20 11.81
N ALA A 132 -17.66 -11.32 11.11
CA ALA A 132 -17.97 -11.39 9.68
C ALA A 132 -19.32 -10.74 9.33
N SER A 133 -20.30 -10.82 10.23
CA SER A 133 -21.61 -10.20 10.04
C SER A 133 -21.55 -8.67 9.95
N ALA A 134 -20.59 -8.01 10.61
CA ALA A 134 -20.46 -6.56 10.59
C ALA A 134 -20.08 -6.01 9.19
N GLY A 135 -19.36 -6.81 8.39
CA GLY A 135 -19.01 -6.49 7.01
C GLY A 135 -19.91 -7.16 5.97
N SER A 136 -21.03 -7.78 6.37
CA SER A 136 -21.85 -8.63 5.50
C SER A 136 -21.00 -9.64 4.70
N CYS A 137 -20.01 -10.25 5.37
CA CYS A 137 -19.00 -11.03 4.69
C CYS A 137 -19.55 -12.29 4.03
N ARG A 138 -19.02 -12.65 2.86
CA ARG A 138 -19.40 -13.84 2.10
C ARG A 138 -18.17 -14.57 1.60
N ALA A 139 -18.22 -15.90 1.62
CA ALA A 139 -17.19 -16.71 1.00
C ALA A 139 -17.30 -16.68 -0.53
N GLY A 140 -16.14 -16.67 -1.18
CA GLY A 140 -16.04 -16.85 -2.62
C GLY A 140 -16.35 -18.27 -3.05
N GLN A 141 -16.86 -18.39 -4.27
CA GLN A 141 -17.23 -19.66 -4.90
C GLN A 141 -16.49 -19.85 -6.22
N GLY A 142 -16.41 -21.10 -6.70
CA GLY A 142 -15.77 -21.44 -7.96
C GLY A 142 -14.29 -20.98 -7.99
N LYS A 143 -13.93 -20.16 -8.99
CA LYS A 143 -12.57 -19.60 -9.12
C LYS A 143 -12.18 -18.65 -7.98
N MET A 144 -13.14 -18.17 -7.19
CA MET A 144 -12.89 -17.32 -6.02
C MET A 144 -12.91 -18.10 -4.69
N SER A 145 -13.00 -19.44 -4.73
CA SER A 145 -12.97 -20.26 -3.51
C SER A 145 -11.69 -19.99 -2.71
N GLY A 146 -11.81 -19.96 -1.38
CA GLY A 146 -10.72 -19.61 -0.47
C GLY A 146 -10.51 -18.10 -0.26
N LYS A 147 -11.34 -17.25 -0.87
CA LYS A 147 -11.42 -15.80 -0.59
C LYS A 147 -12.68 -15.47 0.21
N VAL A 148 -12.63 -14.40 0.99
CA VAL A 148 -13.79 -13.83 1.70
C VAL A 148 -13.95 -12.37 1.31
N PHE A 149 -15.17 -11.97 0.99
CA PHE A 149 -15.52 -10.61 0.55
C PHE A 149 -16.33 -9.93 1.65
N CYS A 150 -15.91 -8.76 2.10
CA CYS A 150 -16.61 -7.97 3.13
C CYS A 150 -16.78 -6.53 2.66
N ILE A 151 -17.97 -5.97 2.86
CA ILE A 151 -18.29 -4.57 2.56
C ILE A 151 -17.57 -3.66 3.57
N ALA A 152 -16.84 -2.67 3.07
CA ALA A 152 -16.12 -1.70 3.89
C ALA A 152 -17.08 -0.91 4.81
N PRO A 153 -16.73 -0.68 6.09
CA PRO A 153 -17.61 0.01 7.03
C PRO A 153 -18.03 1.42 6.61
N ALA A 154 -17.14 2.14 5.92
CA ALA A 154 -17.35 3.54 5.53
C ALA A 154 -17.77 3.74 4.07
N ALA A 155 -17.83 2.68 3.25
CA ALA A 155 -18.13 2.78 1.82
C ALA A 155 -18.76 1.50 1.27
N LEU A 156 -20.07 1.54 1.01
CA LEU A 156 -20.86 0.36 0.63
C LEU A 156 -20.48 -0.24 -0.74
N ASN A 157 -19.88 0.56 -1.61
CA ASN A 157 -19.38 0.17 -2.92
C ASN A 157 -17.89 -0.24 -2.91
N VAL A 158 -17.32 -0.42 -1.72
CA VAL A 158 -15.96 -0.91 -1.52
C VAL A 158 -16.01 -2.25 -0.82
N ILE A 159 -15.32 -3.23 -1.40
CA ILE A 159 -15.25 -4.61 -0.89
C ILE A 159 -13.79 -4.94 -0.57
N TYR A 160 -13.55 -5.39 0.65
CA TYR A 160 -12.26 -5.95 1.05
C TYR A 160 -12.27 -7.46 0.80
N VAL A 161 -11.24 -7.94 0.10
CA VAL A 161 -11.04 -9.36 -0.19
C VAL A 161 -9.96 -9.91 0.73
N PHE A 162 -10.35 -10.84 1.60
CA PHE A 162 -9.44 -11.49 2.55
C PHE A 162 -8.98 -12.86 2.03
N THR A 163 -7.73 -13.20 2.31
CA THR A 163 -7.18 -14.56 2.15
C THR A 163 -6.38 -14.96 3.39
N GLY A 164 -6.31 -16.26 3.66
CA GLY A 164 -5.59 -16.84 4.79
C GLY A 164 -4.96 -18.20 4.44
N LYS A 165 -4.16 -18.74 5.36
CA LYS A 165 -3.41 -20.01 5.15
C LYS A 165 -4.31 -21.23 5.02
N SER A 166 -5.47 -21.23 5.67
CA SER A 166 -6.49 -22.27 5.61
C SER A 166 -7.61 -21.81 4.70
N GLY A 167 -7.41 -21.85 3.39
CA GLY A 167 -8.48 -21.57 2.43
C GLY A 167 -9.69 -22.43 2.76
N GLY A 168 -10.82 -21.80 3.08
CA GLY A 168 -12.04 -22.50 3.47
C GLY A 168 -12.36 -23.57 2.43
N GLN A 169 -12.28 -24.84 2.83
CA GLN A 169 -12.64 -25.95 1.95
C GLN A 169 -14.12 -25.76 1.57
N GLY A 170 -14.43 -25.73 0.27
CA GLY A 170 -15.81 -25.74 -0.21
C GLY A 170 -16.52 -24.40 -0.35
N GLY A 171 -15.84 -23.25 -0.22
CA GLY A 171 -16.50 -21.95 -0.41
C GLY A 171 -17.49 -21.59 0.69
N GLU A 172 -17.32 -22.17 1.89
CA GLU A 172 -17.99 -21.76 3.12
C GLU A 172 -17.23 -20.61 3.80
N LEU A 173 -17.97 -19.76 4.52
CA LEU A 173 -17.39 -18.66 5.30
C LEU A 173 -16.71 -19.24 6.56
N PRO A 174 -15.39 -19.04 6.73
CA PRO A 174 -14.71 -19.49 7.94
C PRO A 174 -15.28 -18.82 9.20
N PRO A 175 -15.18 -19.47 10.37
CA PRO A 175 -15.59 -18.87 11.64
C PRO A 175 -14.75 -17.62 11.96
N ASP A 176 -15.31 -16.70 12.75
CA ASP A 176 -14.70 -15.41 13.09
C ASP A 176 -13.28 -15.54 13.68
N GLU A 177 -13.03 -16.57 14.48
CA GLU A 177 -11.72 -16.87 15.09
C GLU A 177 -10.64 -17.19 14.04
N VAL A 178 -11.03 -17.91 12.98
CA VAL A 178 -10.13 -18.21 11.85
C VAL A 178 -9.94 -16.96 10.99
N LEU A 179 -11.01 -16.19 10.77
CA LEU A 179 -10.96 -14.96 9.98
C LEU A 179 -10.08 -13.89 10.62
N ALA A 180 -9.99 -13.84 11.96
CA ALA A 180 -9.27 -12.81 12.70
C ALA A 180 -7.84 -12.53 12.18
N ASP A 181 -7.14 -13.58 11.72
CA ASP A 181 -5.77 -13.52 11.21
C ASP A 181 -5.67 -13.44 9.67
N TRP A 182 -6.80 -13.55 8.96
CA TRP A 182 -6.82 -13.37 7.51
C TRP A 182 -6.51 -11.92 7.16
N LYS A 183 -5.86 -11.72 6.01
CA LYS A 183 -5.36 -10.41 5.61
C LYS A 183 -6.07 -9.92 4.37
N VAL A 184 -6.28 -8.61 4.30
CA VAL A 184 -6.73 -7.94 3.07
C VAL A 184 -5.71 -8.26 1.97
N SER A 185 -6.14 -8.97 0.96
CA SER A 185 -5.35 -9.31 -0.23
C SER A 185 -5.64 -8.35 -1.39
N GLU A 186 -6.89 -7.90 -1.50
CA GLU A 186 -7.34 -7.00 -2.55
C GLU A 186 -8.42 -6.06 -2.00
N ILE A 187 -8.57 -4.90 -2.63
CA ILE A 187 -9.71 -4.00 -2.41
C ILE A 187 -10.38 -3.77 -3.74
N VAL A 188 -11.69 -4.00 -3.81
CA VAL A 188 -12.51 -3.78 -4.99
C VAL A 188 -13.34 -2.54 -4.77
N TRP A 189 -13.20 -1.57 -5.65
CA TRP A 189 -14.05 -0.38 -5.72
C TRP A 189 -14.91 -0.46 -6.98
N GLN A 190 -16.19 -0.11 -6.84
CA GLN A 190 -17.12 0.00 -7.96
C GLN A 190 -17.82 1.36 -7.89
N PRO A 191 -17.98 2.09 -9.00
CA PRO A 191 -18.78 3.32 -8.96
C PRO A 191 -20.23 3.01 -8.58
N MET A 192 -20.86 3.93 -7.84
CA MET A 192 -22.31 3.91 -7.56
C MET A 192 -23.11 4.49 -8.73
#